data_AF-A0A434AYH1-F1
#
_entry.id   AF-A0A434AYH1-F1
#
_cell.length_a   1.000
_cell.length_b   1.000
_cell.length_c   1.000
_cell.angle_alpha   90.00
_cell.angle_beta   90.00
_cell.angle_gamma   90.00
#
_symmetry.space_group_name_H-M   'P 1'
#
loop_
_entity.id
_entity.type
_entity.pdbx_description
1 polymer ?
#
loop_
_entity_poly.entity_id
_entity_poly.type
_entity_poly.pdbx_seq_one_letter_code
_entity_poly.pdbx_strand_id
1 'polypeptide(L)'
;MKTKLILIALVLFCVSTSMAQVKYQGTVNTRYKSMQLDNGEYKYVRYDGQNQIVSILNLDNTPWRTVHLPLPKNHSLDEIKQISQHVFNSNDSVEVVYSCVVQTIPENTEDPAIGYGEINFTLNIVSESGESILRVYDSNEMEIVPGDVRDKLLIYKHISRRFDNSDETLIYNLPIKKNKNE
;
A
#
# COMPACT_ATOMS: atom_id res chain seq x y z
N MET A 1 6.05 48.99 -33.51
CA MET A 1 6.39 48.39 -32.19
C MET A 1 5.30 47.45 -31.67
N LYS A 2 4.02 47.86 -31.65
CA LYS A 2 2.90 47.03 -31.13
C LYS A 2 2.75 45.65 -31.81
N THR A 3 2.88 45.58 -33.14
CA THR A 3 2.75 44.31 -33.89
C THR A 3 3.88 43.32 -33.59
N LYS A 4 5.12 43.82 -33.36
CA LYS A 4 6.26 42.96 -32.98
C LYS A 4 6.09 42.39 -31.57
N LEU A 5 5.55 43.19 -30.65
CA LEU A 5 5.22 42.76 -29.28
C LEU A 5 4.15 41.66 -29.26
N ILE A 6 3.09 41.79 -30.06
CA ILE A 6 2.04 40.77 -30.18
C ILE A 6 2.61 39.47 -30.78
N LEU A 7 3.46 39.56 -31.80
CA LEU A 7 4.07 38.39 -32.42
C LEU A 7 4.97 37.62 -31.44
N ILE A 8 5.77 38.32 -30.63
CA ILE A 8 6.61 37.72 -29.60
C ILE A 8 5.76 37.04 -28.51
N ALA A 9 4.68 37.68 -28.06
CA ALA A 9 3.76 37.09 -27.11
C ALA A 9 3.09 35.82 -27.66
N LEU A 10 2.73 35.80 -28.95
CA LEU A 10 2.14 34.64 -29.61
C LEU A 10 3.12 33.46 -29.69
N VAL A 11 4.39 33.73 -30.02
CA VAL A 11 5.43 32.69 -30.06
C VAL A 11 5.70 32.12 -28.67
N LEU A 12 5.78 32.97 -27.64
CA LEU A 12 5.94 32.52 -26.26
C LEU A 12 4.76 31.68 -25.78
N PHE A 13 3.54 32.06 -26.16
CA PHE A 13 2.33 31.30 -25.85
C PHE A 13 2.37 29.90 -26.50
N CYS A 14 2.71 29.80 -27.79
CA CYS A 14 2.81 28.52 -28.49
C CYS A 14 3.90 27.59 -27.92
N VAL A 15 5.04 28.15 -27.48
CA VAL A 15 6.12 27.36 -26.85
C VAL A 15 5.69 26.86 -25.46
N SER A 16 4.90 27.63 -24.72
CA SER A 16 4.40 27.18 -23.40
C SER A 16 3.39 26.03 -23.50
N THR A 17 2.56 26.01 -24.55
CA THR A 17 1.54 24.95 -24.74
C THR A 17 2.12 23.61 -25.18
N SER A 18 3.30 23.59 -25.83
CA SER A 18 3.95 22.34 -26.27
C SER A 18 4.62 21.57 -25.12
N MET A 19 4.88 22.24 -24.00
CA MET A 19 5.44 21.63 -22.78
C MET A 19 4.36 21.01 -21.87
N ALA A 20 3.08 21.31 -22.10
CA ALA A 20 1.97 20.88 -21.26
C ALA A 20 1.29 19.56 -21.72
N GLN A 21 1.90 18.84 -22.65
CA GLN A 21 1.34 17.60 -23.19
C GLN A 21 1.84 16.37 -22.42
N VAL A 22 0.95 15.41 -22.20
CA VAL A 22 1.30 14.08 -21.70
C VAL A 22 2.24 13.42 -22.70
N LYS A 23 3.46 13.07 -22.24
CA LYS A 23 4.44 12.36 -23.05
C LYS A 23 4.43 10.89 -22.70
N TYR A 24 4.16 10.04 -23.69
CA TYR A 24 4.33 8.60 -23.54
C TYR A 24 5.82 8.29 -23.33
N GLN A 25 6.14 7.62 -22.21
CA GLN A 25 7.52 7.26 -21.87
C GLN A 25 7.83 5.77 -22.13
N GLY A 26 6.81 4.92 -22.28
CA GLY A 26 6.99 3.49 -22.51
C GLY A 26 5.84 2.65 -21.97
N THR A 27 5.95 1.34 -22.16
CA THR A 27 5.01 0.34 -21.62
C THR A 27 5.80 -0.67 -20.78
N VAL A 28 5.19 -1.10 -19.68
CA VAL A 28 5.66 -2.22 -18.86
C VAL A 28 4.63 -3.35 -18.91
N ASN A 29 5.07 -4.61 -18.97
CA ASN A 29 4.19 -5.78 -19.10
C ASN A 29 3.55 -6.23 -17.78
N THR A 30 3.43 -5.32 -16.80
CA THR A 30 2.92 -5.62 -15.47
C THR A 30 2.29 -4.36 -14.87
N ARG A 31 1.42 -4.53 -13.87
CA ARG A 31 0.71 -3.43 -13.24
C ARG A 31 1.54 -2.86 -12.10
N TYR A 32 1.81 -1.56 -12.15
CA TYR A 32 2.40 -0.82 -11.03
C TYR A 32 1.32 -0.07 -10.25
N LYS A 33 1.56 0.06 -8.95
CA LYS A 33 0.86 1.03 -8.08
C LYS A 33 1.91 2.04 -7.62
N SER A 34 1.58 3.33 -7.60
CA SER A 34 2.43 4.32 -6.95
C SER A 34 2.13 4.34 -5.45
N MET A 35 3.16 4.51 -4.64
CA MET A 35 3.02 4.68 -3.19
C MET A 35 3.95 5.80 -2.72
N GLN A 36 3.44 6.62 -1.80
CA GLN A 36 4.23 7.61 -1.10
C GLN A 36 4.82 6.97 0.15
N LEU A 37 6.13 7.12 0.34
CA LEU A 37 6.83 6.69 1.54
C LEU A 37 6.63 7.71 2.68
N ASP A 38 7.03 7.34 3.89
CA ASP A 38 6.96 8.19 5.09
C ASP A 38 7.84 9.45 5.02
N ASN A 39 8.87 9.44 4.16
CA ASN A 39 9.68 10.63 3.85
C ASN A 39 9.05 11.57 2.80
N GLY A 40 7.92 11.18 2.19
CA GLY A 40 7.21 11.94 1.16
C GLY A 40 7.60 11.60 -0.28
N GLU A 41 8.62 10.78 -0.51
CA GLU A 41 9.01 10.32 -1.85
C GLU A 41 7.97 9.36 -2.44
N TYR A 42 7.81 9.37 -3.77
CA TYR A 42 6.99 8.40 -4.47
C TYR A 42 7.83 7.29 -5.09
N LYS A 43 7.36 6.05 -4.98
CA LYS A 43 7.93 4.86 -5.63
C LYS A 43 6.88 4.12 -6.43
N TYR A 44 7.31 3.36 -7.44
CA TYR A 44 6.48 2.35 -8.07
C TYR A 44 6.61 1.01 -7.34
N VAL A 45 5.49 0.34 -7.18
CA VAL A 45 5.36 -0.93 -6.47
C VAL A 45 4.72 -1.95 -7.38
N ARG A 46 5.31 -3.14 -7.45
CA ARG A 46 4.74 -4.29 -8.14
C ARG A 46 4.85 -5.53 -7.27
N TYR A 47 3.86 -6.40 -7.38
CA TYR A 47 3.85 -7.69 -6.69
C TYR A 47 4.04 -8.82 -7.69
N ASP A 48 5.01 -9.68 -7.42
CA ASP A 48 5.19 -10.96 -8.09
C ASP A 48 4.56 -12.06 -7.22
N GLY A 49 3.38 -12.51 -7.61
CA GLY A 49 2.64 -13.54 -6.88
C GLY A 49 3.25 -14.94 -6.96
N GLN A 50 4.08 -15.24 -7.96
CA GLN A 50 4.73 -16.55 -8.07
C GLN A 50 5.88 -16.67 -7.07
N ASN A 51 6.66 -15.61 -6.92
CA ASN A 51 7.81 -15.57 -6.01
C ASN A 51 7.48 -14.97 -4.64
N GLN A 52 6.29 -14.40 -4.46
CA GLN A 52 5.87 -13.67 -3.26
C GLN A 52 6.84 -12.52 -2.92
N ILE A 53 7.14 -11.70 -3.93
CA ILE A 53 8.09 -10.58 -3.81
C ILE A 53 7.40 -9.29 -4.22
N VAL A 54 7.54 -8.26 -3.40
CA VAL A 54 7.23 -6.88 -3.76
C VAL A 54 8.50 -6.20 -4.26
N SER A 55 8.52 -5.80 -5.53
CA SER A 55 9.60 -4.95 -6.04
C SER A 55 9.19 -3.49 -5.91
N ILE A 56 10.09 -2.69 -5.35
CA ILE A 56 9.92 -1.24 -5.19
C ILE A 56 10.96 -0.56 -6.07
N LEU A 57 10.49 0.32 -6.95
CA LEU A 57 11.27 0.95 -8.00
C LEU A 57 11.20 2.48 -7.85
N ASN A 58 12.23 3.17 -8.29
CA ASN A 58 12.18 4.61 -8.49
C ASN A 58 11.23 4.96 -9.66
N LEU A 59 10.85 6.23 -9.79
CA LEU A 59 9.94 6.70 -10.85
C LEU A 59 10.54 6.59 -12.27
N ASP A 60 11.87 6.41 -12.38
CA ASP A 60 12.57 6.10 -13.62
C ASP A 60 12.63 4.58 -13.92
N ASN A 61 11.90 3.76 -13.16
CA ASN A 61 11.86 2.29 -13.21
C ASN A 61 13.15 1.58 -12.78
N THR A 62 14.12 2.28 -12.18
CA THR A 62 15.31 1.63 -11.62
C THR A 62 14.96 0.90 -10.31
N PRO A 63 15.49 -0.30 -10.04
CA PRO A 63 15.25 -1.02 -8.79
C PRO A 63 15.75 -0.22 -7.58
N TRP A 64 14.94 -0.18 -6.52
CA TRP A 64 15.34 0.44 -5.25
C TRP A 64 15.47 -0.58 -4.13
N ARG A 65 14.40 -1.34 -3.86
CA ARG A 65 14.31 -2.33 -2.78
C ARG A 65 13.39 -3.48 -3.17
N THR A 66 13.53 -4.61 -2.48
CA THR A 66 12.69 -5.78 -2.66
C THR A 66 12.30 -6.33 -1.31
N VAL A 67 11.01 -6.64 -1.13
CA VAL A 67 10.48 -7.16 0.12
C VAL A 67 9.86 -8.52 -0.13
N HIS A 68 10.21 -9.52 0.69
CA HIS A 68 9.52 -10.80 0.66
C HIS A 68 8.18 -10.67 1.38
N LEU A 69 7.09 -11.12 0.75
CA LEU A 69 5.73 -10.97 1.25
C LEU A 69 5.13 -12.37 1.47
N PRO A 70 5.41 -13.01 2.62
CA PRO A 70 4.98 -14.39 2.84
C PRO A 70 3.46 -14.45 3.00
N LEU A 71 2.77 -14.97 2.00
CA LEU A 71 1.33 -15.22 2.10
C LEU A 71 1.05 -16.51 2.87
N PRO A 72 0.11 -16.52 3.83
CA PRO A 72 -0.36 -17.76 4.42
C PRO A 72 -0.93 -18.71 3.36
N LYS A 73 -0.93 -20.01 3.66
CA LYS A 73 -1.43 -21.04 2.72
C LYS A 73 -2.86 -20.70 2.26
N ASN A 74 -3.12 -20.87 0.97
CA ASN A 74 -4.41 -20.61 0.30
C ASN A 74 -4.90 -19.16 0.33
N HIS A 75 -4.08 -18.21 0.79
CA HIS A 75 -4.43 -16.79 0.74
C HIS A 75 -3.99 -16.17 -0.58
N SER A 76 -4.79 -15.23 -1.07
CA SER A 76 -4.40 -14.31 -2.14
C SER A 76 -4.08 -12.94 -1.56
N LEU A 77 -3.16 -12.21 -2.19
CA LEU A 77 -2.94 -10.80 -1.85
C LEU A 77 -4.22 -10.02 -2.18
N ASP A 78 -4.71 -9.25 -1.22
CA ASP A 78 -5.82 -8.31 -1.41
C ASP A 78 -5.24 -6.95 -1.82
N GLU A 79 -4.45 -6.34 -0.95
CA GLU A 79 -3.85 -5.04 -1.22
C GLU A 79 -2.52 -4.83 -0.49
N ILE A 80 -1.56 -4.17 -1.14
CA ILE A 80 -0.46 -3.49 -0.44
C ILE A 80 -0.94 -2.09 -0.07
N LYS A 81 -0.98 -1.80 1.23
CA LYS A 81 -1.62 -0.61 1.80
C LYS A 81 -0.63 0.52 2.04
N GLN A 82 0.56 0.18 2.52
CA GLN A 82 1.58 1.14 2.86
C GLN A 82 2.98 0.54 2.73
N ILE A 83 3.95 1.37 2.37
CA ILE A 83 5.37 1.08 2.42
C ILE A 83 6.05 2.21 3.18
N SER A 84 6.92 1.87 4.12
CA SER A 84 7.66 2.83 4.96
C SER A 84 9.06 2.34 5.26
N GLN A 85 9.90 3.19 5.86
CA GLN A 85 11.17 2.77 6.45
C GLN A 85 11.21 2.94 7.96
N HIS A 86 10.50 3.94 8.50
CA HIS A 86 10.66 4.33 9.91
C HIS A 86 9.33 4.42 10.67
N VAL A 87 8.27 3.78 10.16
CA VAL A 87 6.95 3.85 10.79
C VAL A 87 6.77 2.76 11.84
N PHE A 88 7.25 1.54 11.56
CA PHE A 88 7.02 0.38 12.43
C PHE A 88 8.29 -0.08 13.16
N ASN A 89 9.46 0.27 12.64
CA ASN A 89 10.79 0.04 13.20
C ASN A 89 11.65 1.31 13.14
N SER A 90 12.79 1.27 13.83
CA SER A 90 13.73 2.39 13.94
C SER A 90 14.98 2.28 13.04
N ASN A 91 15.10 1.18 12.29
CA ASN A 91 16.19 0.92 11.35
C ASN A 91 15.82 1.42 9.94
N ASP A 92 16.74 1.35 8.98
CA ASP A 92 16.51 1.84 7.61
C ASP A 92 15.90 0.79 6.67
N SER A 93 15.47 -0.35 7.22
CA SER A 93 14.85 -1.43 6.46
C SER A 93 13.44 -1.05 6.05
N VAL A 94 13.05 -1.45 4.84
CA VAL A 94 11.68 -1.21 4.37
C VAL A 94 10.69 -2.07 5.15
N GLU A 95 9.52 -1.53 5.45
CA GLU A 95 8.38 -2.25 5.98
C GLU A 95 7.22 -2.18 4.99
N VAL A 96 6.44 -3.25 4.92
CA VAL A 96 5.27 -3.34 4.04
C VAL A 96 4.05 -3.74 4.85
N VAL A 97 3.00 -2.93 4.73
CA VAL A 97 1.67 -3.27 5.20
C VAL A 97 0.88 -3.85 4.03
N TYR A 98 0.31 -5.03 4.21
CA TYR A 98 -0.57 -5.63 3.22
C TYR A 98 -1.73 -6.39 3.87
N SER A 99 -2.84 -6.47 3.17
CA SER A 99 -3.93 -7.40 3.47
C SER A 99 -3.86 -8.60 2.54
N CYS A 100 -4.22 -9.77 3.05
CA CYS A 100 -4.50 -10.95 2.26
C CYS A 100 -5.86 -11.52 2.62
N VAL A 101 -6.43 -12.31 1.72
CA VAL A 101 -7.79 -12.84 1.84
C VAL A 101 -7.80 -14.33 1.53
N VAL A 102 -8.60 -15.07 2.27
CA VAL A 102 -9.02 -16.43 1.94
C VAL A 102 -10.53 -16.47 1.82
N GLN A 103 -11.00 -17.09 0.75
CA GLN A 103 -12.43 -17.32 0.52
C GLN A 103 -12.70 -18.81 0.71
N THR A 104 -13.64 -19.12 1.60
CA THR A 104 -14.11 -20.49 1.82
C THR A 104 -15.51 -20.60 1.25
N ILE A 105 -15.62 -21.28 0.11
CA ILE A 105 -16.89 -21.54 -0.56
C ILE A 105 -17.32 -22.97 -0.16
N PRO A 106 -18.50 -23.17 0.43
CA PRO A 106 -19.00 -24.49 0.75
C PRO A 106 -19.25 -25.30 -0.53
N GLU A 107 -19.00 -26.61 -0.49
CA GLU A 107 -19.18 -27.50 -1.64
C GLU A 107 -20.65 -27.62 -2.07
N ASN A 108 -21.59 -27.40 -1.15
CA ASN A 108 -23.02 -27.44 -1.41
C ASN A 108 -23.67 -26.11 -1.01
N THR A 109 -23.91 -25.25 -2.01
CA THR A 109 -24.56 -23.94 -1.84
C THR A 109 -26.09 -24.03 -1.82
N GLU A 110 -26.66 -25.23 -2.02
CA GLU A 110 -28.12 -25.46 -2.06
C GLU A 110 -28.68 -25.91 -0.70
N ASP A 111 -27.82 -26.30 0.25
CA ASP A 111 -28.26 -26.64 1.60
C ASP A 111 -28.30 -25.37 2.48
N PRO A 112 -29.49 -24.89 2.90
CA PRO A 112 -29.61 -23.73 3.76
C PRO A 112 -29.01 -23.93 5.17
N ALA A 113 -28.65 -25.16 5.56
CA ALA A 113 -27.90 -25.45 6.78
C ALA A 113 -26.38 -25.28 6.61
N ILE A 114 -25.88 -25.29 5.37
CA ILE A 114 -24.47 -25.08 5.03
C ILE A 114 -24.31 -23.58 4.74
N GLY A 115 -23.62 -22.89 5.65
CA GLY A 115 -23.56 -21.43 5.69
C GLY A 115 -23.04 -20.76 4.41
N TYR A 116 -23.25 -19.45 4.30
CA TYR A 116 -22.74 -18.63 3.20
C TYR A 116 -21.20 -18.69 3.14
N GLY A 117 -20.64 -18.46 1.95
CA GLY A 117 -19.19 -18.40 1.77
C GLY A 117 -18.55 -17.37 2.70
N GLU A 118 -17.48 -17.77 3.39
CA GLU A 118 -16.77 -16.92 4.34
C GLU A 118 -15.60 -16.24 3.63
N ILE A 119 -15.47 -14.92 3.83
CA ILE A 119 -14.35 -14.11 3.34
C ILE A 119 -13.58 -13.65 4.56
N ASN A 120 -12.39 -14.20 4.77
CA ASN A 120 -11.56 -13.90 5.91
C ASN A 120 -10.35 -13.10 5.47
N PHE A 121 -10.21 -11.89 6.02
CA PHE A 121 -9.07 -11.01 5.77
C PHE A 121 -8.02 -11.15 6.86
N THR A 122 -6.76 -10.95 6.50
CA THR A 122 -5.65 -10.83 7.45
C THR A 122 -4.79 -9.63 7.07
N LEU A 123 -4.62 -8.70 8.01
CA LEU A 123 -3.71 -7.57 7.90
C LEU A 123 -2.34 -7.99 8.43
N ASN A 124 -1.29 -7.71 7.65
CA ASN A 124 0.07 -8.06 7.98
C ASN A 124 0.96 -6.83 7.85
N ILE A 125 1.91 -6.70 8.77
CA ILE A 125 3.03 -5.78 8.70
C ILE A 125 4.29 -6.64 8.71
N VAL A 126 5.12 -6.51 7.69
CA VAL A 126 6.35 -7.29 7.52
C VAL A 126 7.54 -6.39 7.30
N SER A 127 8.71 -6.85 7.73
CA SER A 127 10.00 -6.23 7.41
C SER A 127 10.44 -6.56 5.99
N GLU A 128 11.55 -5.97 5.56
CA GLU A 128 12.16 -6.18 4.24
C GLU A 128 12.48 -7.65 3.95
N SER A 129 12.90 -8.40 4.97
CA SER A 129 13.18 -9.85 4.86
C SER A 129 11.92 -10.72 4.81
N GLY A 130 10.74 -10.13 5.03
CA GLY A 130 9.47 -10.84 5.17
C GLY A 130 9.19 -11.34 6.59
N GLU A 131 10.00 -10.95 7.58
CA GLU A 131 9.70 -11.26 8.98
C GLU A 131 8.43 -10.53 9.43
N SER A 132 7.54 -11.23 10.13
CA SER A 132 6.29 -10.65 10.62
C SER A 132 6.55 -9.72 11.80
N ILE A 133 6.22 -8.44 11.63
CA ILE A 133 6.21 -7.44 12.70
C ILE A 133 4.87 -7.49 13.43
N LEU A 134 3.77 -7.55 12.68
CA LEU A 134 2.42 -7.66 13.21
C LEU A 134 1.54 -8.48 12.26
N ARG A 135 0.63 -9.26 12.82
CA ARG A 135 -0.41 -9.99 12.09
C ARG A 135 -1.73 -9.89 12.85
N VAL A 136 -2.77 -9.44 12.17
CA VAL A 136 -4.12 -9.30 12.74
C VAL A 136 -5.12 -10.00 11.83
N TYR A 137 -5.78 -11.02 12.37
CA TYR A 137 -6.88 -11.72 11.69
C TYR A 137 -8.16 -10.89 11.72
N ASP A 138 -9.05 -11.19 10.78
CA ASP A 138 -10.36 -10.55 10.63
C ASP A 138 -10.24 -9.05 10.39
N SER A 139 -9.20 -8.62 9.68
CA SER A 139 -8.93 -7.21 9.41
C SER A 139 -8.25 -7.01 8.06
N ASN A 140 -8.66 -5.96 7.36
CA ASN A 140 -8.02 -5.42 6.17
C ASN A 140 -7.97 -3.88 6.21
N GLU A 141 -8.26 -3.25 7.36
CA GLU A 141 -8.30 -1.80 7.47
C GLU A 141 -7.44 -1.32 8.63
N MET A 142 -6.72 -0.23 8.40
CA MET A 142 -5.92 0.42 9.42
C MET A 142 -5.80 1.92 9.17
N GLU A 143 -5.45 2.64 10.22
CA GLU A 143 -5.19 4.07 10.21
C GLU A 143 -4.02 4.40 11.13
N ILE A 144 -3.19 5.35 10.72
CA ILE A 144 -2.16 5.93 11.59
C ILE A 144 -2.64 7.31 12.01
N VAL A 145 -2.87 7.48 13.31
CA VAL A 145 -3.32 8.72 13.91
C VAL A 145 -2.12 9.45 14.51
N PRO A 146 -1.79 10.67 14.04
CA PRO A 146 -0.72 11.46 14.61
C PRO A 146 -0.97 11.76 16.10
N GLY A 147 0.06 11.59 16.93
CA GLY A 147 0.01 11.96 18.34
C GLY A 147 1.15 12.88 18.75
N ASP A 148 1.03 13.52 19.93
CA ASP A 148 2.01 14.50 20.42
C ASP A 148 3.40 13.88 20.66
N VAL A 149 3.43 12.67 21.25
CA VAL A 149 4.67 11.96 21.60
C VAL A 149 4.92 10.77 20.67
N ARG A 150 3.86 10.05 20.33
CA ARG A 150 3.89 8.86 19.46
C ARG A 150 2.61 8.81 18.64
N ASP A 151 2.74 8.36 17.41
CA ASP A 151 1.59 8.05 16.59
C ASP A 151 0.94 6.76 17.08
N LYS A 152 -0.36 6.63 16.82
CA LYS A 152 -1.13 5.43 17.12
C LYS A 152 -1.49 4.72 15.84
N LEU A 153 -1.37 3.40 15.85
CA LEU A 153 -1.90 2.55 14.81
C LEU A 153 -3.25 2.00 15.28
N LEU A 154 -4.30 2.33 14.54
CA LEU A 154 -5.63 1.77 14.71
C LEU A 154 -5.81 0.66 13.67
N ILE A 155 -6.30 -0.51 14.09
CA ILE A 155 -6.64 -1.62 13.21
C ILE A 155 -8.10 -1.99 13.46
N TYR A 156 -8.90 -1.99 12.42
CA TYR A 156 -10.34 -2.27 12.50
C TYR A 156 -10.59 -3.74 12.16
N LYS A 157 -11.17 -4.48 13.11
CA LYS A 157 -11.53 -5.88 12.94
C LYS A 157 -13.01 -6.02 12.65
N HIS A 158 -13.32 -6.82 11.63
CA HIS A 158 -14.66 -7.18 11.22
C HIS A 158 -14.88 -8.66 11.54
N ILE A 159 -15.44 -8.94 12.72
CA ILE A 159 -15.70 -10.30 13.16
C ILE A 159 -17.14 -10.62 12.76
N SER A 160 -17.30 -11.28 11.62
CA SER A 160 -18.58 -11.80 11.17
C SER A 160 -18.66 -13.30 11.50
N ARG A 161 -19.67 -13.68 12.30
CA ARG A 161 -20.02 -15.07 12.53
C ARG A 161 -21.51 -15.23 12.30
N ARG A 162 -21.88 -15.74 11.12
CA ARG A 162 -23.29 -15.88 10.69
C ARG A 162 -23.99 -14.52 10.63
N PHE A 163 -24.97 -14.28 11.49
CA PHE A 163 -25.74 -13.03 11.58
C PHE A 163 -25.22 -12.09 12.68
N ASP A 164 -24.24 -12.53 13.46
CA ASP A 164 -23.62 -11.71 14.49
C ASP A 164 -22.40 -11.01 13.90
N ASN A 165 -22.51 -9.69 13.76
CA ASN A 165 -21.40 -8.83 13.39
C ASN A 165 -20.95 -8.08 14.65
N SER A 166 -19.67 -8.19 14.98
CA SER A 166 -19.05 -7.37 16.01
C SER A 166 -17.80 -6.71 15.45
N ASP A 167 -17.69 -5.40 15.67
CA ASP A 167 -16.50 -4.64 15.32
C ASP A 167 -15.62 -4.44 16.56
N GLU A 168 -14.31 -4.58 16.38
CA GLU A 168 -13.30 -4.32 17.40
C GLU A 168 -12.23 -3.39 16.81
N THR A 169 -11.80 -2.38 17.56
CA THR A 169 -10.66 -1.54 17.16
C THR A 169 -9.46 -1.87 18.06
N LEU A 170 -8.39 -2.36 17.46
CA LEU A 170 -7.13 -2.56 18.15
C LEU A 170 -6.29 -1.28 18.06
N ILE A 171 -5.71 -0.87 19.19
CA ILE A 171 -4.94 0.37 19.30
C ILE A 171 -3.51 0.03 19.72
N TYR A 172 -2.54 0.36 18.88
CA TYR A 172 -1.12 0.16 19.13
C TYR A 172 -0.39 1.50 19.22
N ASN A 173 0.64 1.56 20.08
CA ASN A 173 1.58 2.67 20.08
C ASN A 173 2.70 2.36 19.07
N LEU A 174 2.95 3.27 18.14
CA LEU A 174 4.09 3.17 17.23
C LEU A 174 5.39 3.62 17.91
N PRO A 175 6.57 3.28 17.34
CA PRO A 175 7.85 3.83 17.79
C PRO A 175 7.87 5.36 17.85
N ILE A 176 8.75 5.92 18.68
CA ILE A 176 8.93 7.37 18.78
C ILE A 176 9.50 7.89 17.45
N LYS A 177 8.93 8.99 16.94
CA LYS A 177 9.46 9.69 15.77
C LYS A 177 10.89 10.15 16.05
N LYS A 178 11.86 9.77 15.21
CA LYS A 178 13.14 10.48 15.18
C LYS A 178 12.85 11.91 14.72
N ASN A 179 13.28 12.89 15.49
CA ASN A 179 13.15 14.30 15.08
C ASN A 179 13.91 14.49 13.77
N LYS A 180 13.29 15.10 12.75
CA LYS A 180 13.93 15.41 11.46
C LYS A 180 15.07 16.44 11.54
N ASN A 181 15.54 16.79 12.75
CA ASN A 181 16.48 17.88 13.02
C ASN A 181 17.76 17.42 13.74
N GLU A 182 18.09 16.13 13.73
CA GLU A 182 19.41 15.60 14.10
C GLU A 182 20.08 14.95 12.89
#